data_AF-A0A6M1T7P0-F1
#
_entry.id   AF-A0A6M1T7P0-F1
#
_cell.length_a   1.000
_cell.length_b   1.000
_cell.length_c   1.000
_cell.angle_alpha   90.00
_cell.angle_beta   90.00
_cell.angle_gamma   90.00
#
_symmetry.space_group_name_H-M   'P 1'
#
loop_
_entity.id
_entity.type
_entity.pdbx_description
1 polymer ?
#
loop_
_entity_poly.entity_id
_entity_poly.type
_entity_poly.pdbx_seq_one_letter_code
_entity_poly.pdbx_strand_id
1 'polypeptide(L)' 'MNLNISEEEYNEILEQIESEDSPVGIDAGKTHVLILQKLMRIERRMEALEMRFFEEEE' A
#
# COMPACT_ATOMS: atom_id res chain seq x y z
N MET A 1 3.81 -11.98 10.83
CA MET A 1 2.88 -10.83 10.76
C MET A 1 1.76 -11.25 9.82
N ASN A 2 0.49 -11.16 10.22
CA ASN A 2 -0.63 -11.45 9.32
C ASN A 2 -0.88 -10.22 8.43
N LEU A 3 -0.52 -10.34 7.17
CA LEU A 3 -0.76 -9.33 6.15
C LEU A 3 -2.24 -9.45 5.73
N ASN A 4 -3.04 -8.41 6.00
CA ASN A 4 -4.42 -8.29 5.49
C ASN A 4 -4.35 -7.62 4.11
N ILE A 5 -3.78 -8.32 3.15
CA ILE A 5 -3.61 -7.93 1.74
C ILE A 5 -4.00 -9.15 0.89
N SER A 6 -4.66 -8.94 -0.24
CA SER A 6 -4.91 -10.04 -1.18
C SER A 6 -3.59 -10.48 -1.82
N GLU A 7 -3.51 -11.73 -2.28
CA GLU A 7 -2.31 -12.21 -3.00
C GLU A 7 -2.04 -11.39 -4.27
N GLU A 8 -3.09 -10.94 -4.94
CA GLU A 8 -2.99 -10.12 -6.16
C GLU A 8 -2.34 -8.76 -5.88
N GLU A 9 -2.86 -8.03 -4.88
CA GLU A 9 -2.33 -6.72 -4.47
C GLU A 9 -0.90 -6.87 -3.87
N TYR A 10 -0.59 -8.02 -3.25
CA TYR A 10 0.76 -8.33 -2.79
C TYR A 10 1.75 -8.53 -3.95
N ASN A 11 1.37 -9.31 -4.95
CA ASN A 11 2.24 -9.64 -6.09
C ASN A 11 2.48 -8.43 -6.99
N GLU A 12 1.47 -7.60 -7.26
CA GLU A 12 1.63 -6.36 -8.02
C GLU A 12 2.64 -5.41 -7.36
N ILE A 13 2.58 -5.28 -6.04
CA ILE A 13 3.51 -4.43 -5.30
C ILE A 13 4.90 -5.09 -5.27
N LEU A 14 4.98 -6.42 -5.12
CA LEU A 14 6.25 -7.16 -5.14
C LEU A 14 6.98 -7.01 -6.48
N GLU A 15 6.29 -7.16 -7.61
CA GLU A 15 6.87 -7.00 -8.96
C GLU A 15 7.44 -5.59 -9.19
N GLN A 16 6.81 -4.56 -8.63
CA GLN A 16 7.34 -3.19 -8.71
C GLN A 16 8.60 -2.98 -7.87
N ILE A 17 8.85 -3.83 -6.87
CA ILE A 17 9.98 -3.71 -5.94
C ILE A 17 11.14 -4.65 -6.31
N GLU A 18 10.85 -5.85 -6.83
CA GLU A 18 11.83 -6.84 -7.30
C GLU A 18 12.50 -6.47 -8.64
N SER A 19 12.68 -5.17 -8.93
CA SER A 19 13.54 -4.72 -10.01
C SER A 19 14.96 -5.29 -9.83
N GLU A 20 15.49 -5.95 -10.86
CA GLU A 20 16.79 -6.66 -10.82
C GLU A 20 18.00 -5.78 -10.42
N ASP A 21 17.87 -4.45 -10.51
CA ASP A 21 18.89 -3.48 -10.11
C ASP A 21 18.90 -3.18 -8.59
N SER A 22 18.00 -3.77 -7.82
CA SER A 22 17.85 -3.50 -6.39
C SER A 22 18.71 -4.45 -5.54
N PRO A 23 19.74 -3.98 -4.81
CA PRO A 23 20.56 -4.80 -3.91
C PRO A 23 19.81 -5.28 -2.64
N VAL A 24 18.49 -5.19 -2.67
CA VAL A 24 17.58 -5.26 -1.53
C VAL A 24 16.93 -6.65 -1.53
N GLY A 25 17.30 -7.50 -0.56
CA GLY A 25 16.80 -8.88 -0.50
C GLY A 25 15.28 -8.99 -0.26
N ILE A 26 14.74 -10.19 -0.48
CA ILE A 26 13.30 -10.56 -0.39
C ILE A 26 12.60 -10.00 0.87
N ASP A 27 13.29 -9.97 2.01
CA ASP A 27 12.74 -9.50 3.29
C ASP A 27 12.53 -7.98 3.34
N ALA A 28 13.41 -7.23 2.68
CA ALA A 28 13.23 -5.81 2.49
C ALA A 28 12.15 -5.55 1.42
N GLY A 29 12.04 -6.35 0.36
CA GLY A 29 10.90 -6.31 -0.57
C GLY A 29 9.54 -6.39 0.14
N LYS A 30 9.38 -7.39 1.03
CA LYS A 30 8.19 -7.55 1.88
C LYS A 30 7.90 -6.33 2.76
N THR A 31 8.95 -5.71 3.29
CA THR A 31 8.82 -4.51 4.14
C THR A 31 8.30 -3.32 3.33
N HIS A 32 8.78 -3.14 2.11
CA HIS A 32 8.29 -2.09 1.21
C HIS A 32 6.82 -2.32 0.81
N VAL A 33 6.44 -3.56 0.49
CA VAL A 33 5.03 -3.92 0.24
C VAL A 33 4.15 -3.53 1.43
N LEU A 34 4.60 -3.85 2.64
CA LEU A 34 3.86 -3.52 3.86
C LEU A 34 3.75 -2.00 4.09
N ILE A 35 4.80 -1.24 3.79
CA ILE A 35 4.78 0.22 3.91
C ILE A 35 3.81 0.82 2.90
N LEU A 36 3.90 0.43 1.63
CA LEU A 36 3.02 0.92 0.56
C LEU A 36 1.56 0.59 0.85
N GLN A 37 1.25 -0.65 1.27
CA GLN A 37 -0.09 -1.05 1.66
C GLN A 37 -0.66 -0.19 2.80
N LYS A 38 0.16 0.15 3.79
CA LYS A 38 -0.26 1.04 4.89
C LYS A 38 -0.51 2.46 4.41
N LEU A 39 0.33 2.99 3.51
CA LEU A 39 0.17 4.32 2.94
C LEU A 39 -1.11 4.41 2.11
N MET A 40 -1.34 3.46 1.19
CA MET A 40 -2.58 3.40 0.39
C MET A 40 -3.83 3.31 1.28
N ARG A 41 -3.77 2.55 2.38
CA ARG A 41 -4.89 2.47 3.34
C ARG A 41 -5.12 3.79 4.07
N ILE A 42 -4.07 4.56 4.34
CA ILE A 42 -4.20 5.89 4.95
C ILE A 42 -4.83 6.85 3.94
N GLU A 43 -4.36 6.87 2.70
CA GLU A 43 -4.91 7.71 1.62
C GLU A 43 -6.40 7.44 1.40
N ARG A 44 -6.81 6.17 1.19
CA ARG A 44 -8.23 5.81 1.04
C ARG A 44 -9.09 6.27 2.22
N ARG A 45 -8.54 6.26 3.45
CA ARG A 45 -9.25 6.73 4.65
C ARG A 45 -9.34 8.25 4.70
N MET A 46 -8.32 8.96 4.22
CA MET A 46 -8.33 10.41 4.10
C MET A 46 -9.33 10.86 3.04
N GLU A 47 -9.31 10.28 1.85
CA GLU A 47 -10.28 10.56 0.78
C GLU A 47 -11.73 10.40 1.27
N ALA A 48 -12.02 9.32 2.01
CA ALA A 48 -13.35 9.09 2.58
C ALA A 48 -13.75 10.13 3.63
N LEU A 49 -12.79 10.67 4.40
CA LEU A 49 -13.06 11.73 5.36
C LEU A 49 -13.27 13.07 4.65
N GLU A 50 -12.42 13.39 3.69
CA GLU A 50 -12.51 14.60 2.87
C GLU A 50 -13.84 14.66 2.12
N MET A 51 -14.26 13.56 1.48
CA MET A 51 -15.55 13.47 0.80
C MET A 51 -16.72 13.76 1.76
N ARG A 52 -16.67 13.24 2.99
CA ARG A 52 -17.70 13.54 4.01
C ARG A 52 -17.71 15.01 4.43
N PHE A 53 -16.56 15.65 4.55
CA PHE A 53 -16.50 17.08 4.85
C PHE A 53 -17.05 17.92 3.69
N PHE A 54 -16.79 17.54 2.43
CA PHE A 54 -17.36 18.23 1.27
C PHE A 54 -18.87 18.05 1.14
N GLU A 55 -19.42 16.87 1.45
CA GLU A 55 -20.87 16.62 1.45
C GLU A 55 -21.62 17.33 2.59
N GLU A 56 -20.95 17.62 3.71
CA GLU A 56 -21.55 18.33 4.85
C GLU A 56 -21.58 19.88 4.66
N GLU A 57 -20.84 20.42 3.68
CA GLU A 57 -20.81 21.87 3.38
C GLU A 57 -21.75 22.33 2.23
N GLU A 58 -22.34 21.41 1.45
CA GLU A 58 -23.43 21.69 0.47
C GLU A 58 -24.84 21.59 1.09
#